data_AF-A0A392SYV4-F1
#
_entry.id   AF-A0A392SYV4-F1
#
_cell.length_a   1.000
_cell.length_b   1.000
_cell.length_c   1.000
_cell.angle_alpha   90.00
_cell.angle_beta   90.00
_cell.angle_gamma   90.00
#
_symmetry.space_group_name_H-M   'P 1'
#
loop_
_entity.id
_entity.type
_entity.pdbx_description
1 polymer ?
#
loop_
_entity_poly.entity_id
_entity_poly.type
_entity_poly.pdbx_seq_one_letter_code
_entity_poly.pdbx_strand_id
1 'polypeptide(L)'
;VKGLEDRVCELEDKLKETEGRSAEDVITEEEKAVDRAGVYAGLSRAMLVSEIFELNDTMLETVSSQFHNAVAQIRALNAGIELNMEGLDEEKE
;
A
#
# COMPACT_ATOMS: atom_id res chain seq x y z
N VAL A 1 47.67 11.23 -14.59
CA VAL A 1 47.49 9.77 -14.74
C VAL A 1 47.27 9.12 -13.38
N LYS A 2 48.23 9.22 -12.44
CA LYS A 2 48.14 8.63 -11.09
C LYS A 2 46.82 8.85 -10.31
N GLY A 3 46.30 10.07 -10.24
CA GLY A 3 45.02 10.34 -9.55
C GLY A 3 43.76 9.80 -10.25
N LEU A 4 43.84 9.42 -11.53
CA LEU A 4 42.75 8.70 -12.19
C LEU A 4 42.81 7.20 -11.88
N GLU A 5 44.02 6.64 -11.77
CA GLU A 5 44.25 5.25 -11.37
C GLU A 5 43.76 4.99 -9.95
N ASP A 6 44.07 5.91 -9.01
CA ASP A 6 43.57 5.81 -7.62
C ASP A 6 42.04 5.84 -7.55
N ARG A 7 41.38 6.68 -8.36
CA ARG A 7 39.92 6.75 -8.45
C ARG A 7 39.30 5.50 -9.08
N VAL A 8 39.98 4.88 -10.04
CA VAL A 8 39.52 3.63 -10.64
C VAL A 8 39.58 2.52 -9.60
N CYS A 9 40.67 2.40 -8.84
CA CYS A 9 40.75 1.42 -7.75
C CYS A 9 39.66 1.64 -6.69
N GLU A 10 39.42 2.88 -6.26
CA GLU A 10 38.35 3.18 -5.30
C GLU A 10 36.97 2.78 -5.83
N LEU A 11 36.70 3.03 -7.12
CA LEU A 11 35.44 2.65 -7.75
C LEU A 11 35.30 1.13 -7.93
N GLU A 12 36.40 0.42 -8.21
CA GLU A 12 36.42 -1.04 -8.29
C GLU A 12 36.17 -1.70 -6.94
N ASP A 13 36.74 -1.17 -5.86
CA ASP A 13 36.51 -1.65 -4.49
C ASP A 13 35.05 -1.42 -4.07
N LYS A 14 34.50 -0.23 -4.36
CA LYS A 14 33.08 0.07 -4.10
C LYS A 14 32.15 -0.77 -4.95
N LEU A 15 32.51 -1.04 -6.20
CA LEU A 15 31.74 -1.93 -7.06
C LEU A 15 31.70 -3.33 -6.43
N LYS A 16 32.85 -3.89 -6.05
CA LYS A 16 32.95 -5.18 -5.34
C LYS A 16 32.15 -5.24 -4.04
N GLU A 17 32.10 -4.15 -3.27
CA GLU A 17 31.30 -4.08 -2.04
C GLU A 17 29.79 -4.18 -2.34
N THR A 18 29.36 -3.64 -3.48
CA THR A 18 27.97 -3.71 -3.94
C THR A 18 27.67 -4.95 -4.78
N GLU A 19 28.70 -5.59 -5.35
CA GLU A 19 28.63 -6.74 -6.23
C GLU A 19 28.32 -8.00 -5.40
N GLY A 20 27.06 -8.42 -5.44
CA GLY A 20 26.54 -9.53 -4.65
C GLY A 20 25.34 -9.16 -3.78
N ARG A 21 25.11 -7.86 -3.56
CA ARG A 21 23.89 -7.35 -2.93
C ARG A 21 22.77 -7.35 -3.97
N SER A 22 22.03 -8.44 -4.08
CA SER A 22 20.89 -8.49 -5.00
C SER A 22 19.78 -7.57 -4.50
N ALA A 23 18.80 -7.21 -5.35
CA ALA A 23 17.66 -6.42 -4.91
C ALA A 23 16.91 -7.11 -3.75
N GLU A 24 16.98 -8.45 -3.68
CA GLU A 24 16.45 -9.27 -2.58
C GLU A 24 17.16 -9.05 -1.24
N ASP A 25 18.43 -8.61 -1.20
CA ASP A 25 19.15 -8.29 0.05
C ASP A 25 18.65 -6.99 0.70
N VAL A 26 17.81 -6.22 0.01
CA VAL A 26 17.19 -4.98 0.51
C VAL A 26 15.82 -5.25 1.15
N ILE A 27 15.17 -6.37 0.82
CA ILE A 27 13.82 -6.72 1.30
C ILE A 27 13.90 -7.22 2.74
N THR A 28 13.24 -6.51 3.66
CA THR A 28 13.28 -6.87 5.09
C THR A 28 12.42 -8.10 5.38
N GLU A 29 12.67 -8.75 6.52
CA GLU A 29 11.85 -9.90 6.95
C GLU A 29 10.37 -9.51 7.18
N GLU A 30 10.13 -8.27 7.60
CA GLU A 30 8.78 -7.71 7.71
C GLU A 30 8.10 -7.61 6.34
N GLU A 31 8.81 -7.16 5.31
CA GLU A 31 8.28 -7.09 3.96
C GLU A 31 7.99 -8.48 3.39
N LYS A 32 8.87 -9.47 3.65
CA LYS A 32 8.61 -10.89 3.28
C LYS A 32 7.39 -11.47 4.01
N ALA A 33 7.10 -11.01 5.23
CA ALA A 33 5.93 -11.46 5.98
C ALA A 33 4.62 -10.90 5.41
N VAL A 34 4.63 -9.65 4.95
CA VAL A 34 3.48 -8.96 4.36
C VAL A 34 3.27 -9.38 2.90
N ASP A 35 4.35 -9.53 2.13
CA ASP A 35 4.33 -9.94 0.72
C ASP A 35 4.84 -11.38 0.54
N ARG A 36 4.12 -12.33 1.14
CA ARG A 36 4.52 -13.76 1.07
C ARG A 36 4.55 -14.30 -0.37
N ALA A 37 3.77 -13.70 -1.27
CA ALA A 37 3.71 -14.08 -2.68
C ALA A 37 4.78 -13.38 -3.54
N GLY A 38 5.51 -12.40 -3.00
CA GLY A 38 6.51 -11.62 -3.73
C GLY A 38 5.93 -10.71 -4.81
N VAL A 39 4.64 -10.37 -4.72
CA VAL A 39 3.94 -9.55 -5.71
C VAL A 39 4.44 -8.12 -5.67
N TYR A 40 4.57 -7.53 -4.48
CA TYR A 40 5.01 -6.15 -4.28
C TYR A 40 6.50 -5.98 -4.55
N ALA A 41 7.32 -6.98 -4.19
CA ALA A 41 8.76 -6.98 -4.43
C ALA A 41 9.12 -6.83 -5.92
N GLY A 42 8.25 -7.30 -6.83
CA GLY A 42 8.43 -7.18 -8.28
C GLY A 42 7.90 -5.89 -8.89
N LEU A 43 7.21 -5.04 -8.13
CA LEU A 43 6.59 -3.81 -8.64
C LEU A 43 7.57 -2.64 -8.64
N SER A 44 7.45 -1.78 -9.65
CA SER A 44 8.10 -0.48 -9.61
C SER A 44 7.45 0.41 -8.52
N ARG A 45 8.19 1.42 -8.04
CA ARG A 45 7.68 2.39 -7.07
C ARG A 45 6.38 3.07 -7.53
N ALA A 46 6.26 3.36 -8.83
CA ALA A 46 5.04 3.97 -9.37
C ALA A 46 3.84 3.00 -9.31
N MET A 47 4.06 1.73 -9.64
CA MET A 47 3.02 0.69 -9.57
C MET A 47 2.55 0.44 -8.13
N LEU A 48 3.47 0.38 -7.16
CA LEU A 48 3.12 0.27 -5.74
C LEU A 48 2.26 1.44 -5.27
N VAL A 49 2.60 2.65 -5.69
CA VAL A 49 1.79 3.84 -5.36
C VAL A 49 0.40 3.72 -5.97
N SER A 50 0.27 3.33 -7.23
CA SER A 50 -1.03 3.11 -7.88
C SER A 50 -1.88 2.07 -7.13
N GLU A 51 -1.30 0.92 -6.78
CA GLU A 51 -1.99 -0.15 -6.04
C GLU A 51 -2.51 0.33 -4.68
N ILE A 52 -1.73 1.15 -3.96
CA ILE A 52 -2.15 1.73 -2.68
C ILE A 52 -3.36 2.65 -2.86
N PHE A 53 -3.38 3.47 -3.91
CA PHE A 53 -4.53 4.35 -4.19
C PHE A 53 -5.77 3.53 -4.55
N GLU A 54 -5.64 2.54 -5.44
CA GLU A 54 -6.75 1.66 -5.83
C GLU A 54 -7.33 0.89 -4.63
N LEU A 55 -6.48 0.37 -3.75
CA LEU A 55 -6.90 -0.29 -2.52
C LEU A 55 -7.65 0.67 -1.59
N ASN A 56 -7.15 1.89 -1.43
CA ASN A 56 -7.76 2.89 -0.56
C ASN A 56 -9.15 3.31 -1.06
N ASP A 57 -9.28 3.55 -2.37
CA ASP A 57 -10.55 3.89 -3.00
C ASP A 57 -11.56 2.75 -2.85
N THR A 58 -11.14 1.51 -3.12
CA THR A 58 -11.98 0.32 -2.95
C THR A 58 -12.43 0.14 -1.49
N MET A 59 -11.53 0.38 -0.52
CA MET A 59 -11.86 0.28 0.89
C MET A 59 -12.89 1.33 1.31
N LEU A 60 -12.76 2.57 0.81
CA LEU A 60 -13.71 3.64 1.08
C LEU A 60 -15.11 3.30 0.54
N GLU A 61 -15.19 2.87 -0.72
CA GLU A 61 -16.45 2.44 -1.34
C GLU A 61 -17.09 1.26 -0.59
N THR A 62 -16.26 0.30 -0.16
CA THR A 62 -16.72 -0.87 0.61
C THR A 62 -17.29 -0.45 1.95
N VAL A 63 -16.60 0.42 2.69
CA VAL A 63 -17.05 0.90 4.01
C VAL A 63 -18.33 1.73 3.86
N SER A 64 -18.40 2.62 2.86
CA SER A 64 -19.61 3.40 2.57
C SER A 64 -20.79 2.48 2.27
N SER A 65 -20.60 1.48 1.42
CA SER A 65 -21.65 0.51 1.07
C SER A 65 -22.12 -0.30 2.29
N GLN A 66 -21.19 -0.73 3.15
CA GLN A 66 -21.53 -1.46 4.38
C GLN A 66 -22.32 -0.59 5.36
N PHE A 67 -21.95 0.68 5.51
CA PHE A 67 -22.67 1.63 6.34
C PHE A 67 -24.12 1.81 5.85
N HIS A 68 -24.31 2.10 4.57
CA HIS A 68 -25.64 2.23 3.97
C HIS A 68 -26.48 0.97 4.12
N ASN A 69 -25.85 -0.20 3.95
CA ASN A 69 -26.51 -1.48 4.16
C ASN A 69 -26.97 -1.66 5.61
N ALA A 70 -26.12 -1.34 6.60
CA ALA A 70 -26.48 -1.40 8.01
C ALA A 70 -27.62 -0.44 8.35
N VAL A 71 -27.58 0.79 7.84
CA VAL A 71 -28.66 1.79 8.00
C VAL A 71 -29.98 1.27 7.42
N ALA A 72 -29.94 0.67 6.22
CA ALA A 72 -31.12 0.06 5.60
C ALA A 72 -31.69 -1.09 6.43
N GLN A 73 -30.83 -1.95 6.99
CA GLN A 73 -31.26 -3.03 7.90
C GLN A 73 -31.93 -2.49 9.16
N ILE A 74 -31.36 -1.45 9.79
CA ILE A 74 -31.94 -0.82 10.98
C ILE A 74 -33.33 -0.25 10.67
N ARG A 75 -33.49 0.45 9.54
CA ARG A 75 -34.79 0.97 9.10
C ARG A 75 -35.82 -0.15 8.87
N ALA A 76 -35.40 -1.23 8.20
CA ALA A 76 -36.28 -2.35 7.89
C ALA A 76 -36.75 -3.10 9.16
N LEU A 77 -35.85 -3.31 10.12
CA LEU A 77 -36.17 -4.02 11.37
C LEU A 77 -37.03 -3.19 12.33
N ASN A 78 -36.98 -1.87 12.25
CA ASN A 78 -37.74 -0.94 13.10
C ASN A 78 -38.90 -0.28 12.35
N ALA A 79 -39.49 -0.99 11.39
CA ALA A 79 -40.61 -0.47 10.61
C ALA A 79 -41.76 -0.02 11.54
N GLY A 80 -42.17 1.24 11.43
CA GLY A 80 -43.23 1.85 12.25
C GLY A 80 -42.74 2.54 13.53
N ILE A 81 -41.43 2.57 13.79
CA ILE A 81 -40.81 3.36 14.86
C ILE A 81 -40.15 4.59 14.24
N GLU A 82 -40.34 5.76 14.83
CA GLU A 82 -39.65 6.98 14.44
C GLU A 82 -38.20 6.93 14.93
N LEU A 83 -37.26 6.74 14.00
CA LEU A 83 -35.83 6.74 14.27
C LEU A 83 -35.24 8.12 13.94
N ASN A 84 -34.30 8.60 14.77
CA ASN A 84 -33.49 9.76 14.39
C ASN A 84 -32.49 9.33 13.31
N MET A 85 -32.62 9.92 12.11
CA MET A 85 -31.78 9.62 10.95
C MET A 85 -30.88 10.79 10.55
N GLU A 86 -30.81 11.86 11.36
CA GLU A 86 -30.00 13.04 11.07
C GLU A 86 -28.52 12.67 10.89
N GLY A 87 -27.91 13.14 9.79
CA GLY A 87 -26.51 12.87 9.46
C GLY A 87 -26.19 11.45 8.95
N LEU A 88 -27.17 10.55 8.83
CA LEU A 88 -26.96 9.18 8.32
C LEU A 88 -27.11 9.06 6.80
N ASP A 89 -27.55 10.11 6.10
CA ASP A 89 -27.53 10.21 4.63
C ASP A 89 -26.50 11.23 4.09
N GLU A 90 -25.78 11.90 5.00
CA GLU A 90 -24.76 12.86 4.63
C GLU A 90 -23.51 12.09 4.18
N GLU A 91 -23.21 12.12 2.89
CA GLU A 91 -21.88 11.76 2.41
C GLU A 91 -20.89 12.78 2.96
N LYS A 92 -19.92 12.30 3.75
CA LYS A 92 -18.75 13.11 4.05
C LYS A 92 -17.87 13.13 2.81
N GLU A 93 -17.93 14.23 2.06
CA GLU A 93 -16.88 14.60 1.11
C GLU A 93 -15.54 14.84 1.81
#